data_AF-A0A1X2HVY9-F1
#
_entry.id   AF-A0A1X2HVY9-F1
#
_cell.length_a   1.000
_cell.length_b   1.000
_cell.length_c   1.000
_cell.angle_alpha   90.00
_cell.angle_beta   90.00
_cell.angle_gamma   90.00
#
_symmetry.space_group_name_H-M   'P 1'
#
loop_
_entity.id
_entity.type
_entity.pdbx_description
1 polymer ?
#
loop_
_entity_poly.entity_id
_entity_poly.type
_entity_poly.pdbx_seq_one_letter_code
_entity_poly.pdbx_strand_id
1 'polypeptide(L)' 'CRRKKVKCDGTMPLCCNCQMLGLTCTYNETNKKRGPPKGYIEAIEGRLHRLEA' A
#
# COMPACT_ATOMS: atom_id res chain seq x y z
N CYS A 1 0.93 -13.53 1.95
CA CYS A 1 2.31 -13.06 1.67
C CYS A 1 2.56 -11.60 2.01
N ARG A 2 1.85 -10.63 1.40
CA ARG A 2 2.09 -9.19 1.60
C ARG A 2 2.00 -8.73 3.08
N ARG A 3 0.94 -9.13 3.81
CA ARG A 3 0.78 -8.81 5.25
C ARG A 3 1.87 -9.43 6.13
N LYS A 4 2.27 -10.68 5.85
CA LYS A 4 3.32 -11.40 6.58
C LYS A 4 4.74 -11.04 6.12
N LYS A 5 4.90 -10.17 5.11
CA LYS A 5 6.20 -9.78 4.52
C LYS A 5 7.06 -10.98 4.09
N VAL A 6 6.41 -12.04 3.59
CA VAL A 6 7.09 -13.23 3.01
C VAL A 6 7.00 -13.23 1.49
N LYS A 7 7.94 -13.91 0.82
CA LYS A 7 7.92 -14.10 -0.63
C LYS A 7 6.63 -14.83 -1.03
N CYS A 8 6.01 -14.38 -2.11
CA CYS A 8 4.84 -15.04 -2.69
C CYS A 8 5.30 -15.88 -3.88
N ASP A 9 4.84 -17.12 -3.95
CA ASP A 9 5.24 -18.08 -5.01
C ASP A 9 4.48 -17.83 -6.31
N GLY A 10 3.45 -16.98 -6.29
CA GLY A 10 2.73 -16.53 -7.49
C GLY A 10 1.78 -17.56 -8.10
N THR A 11 1.66 -18.77 -7.53
CA THR A 11 0.76 -19.81 -8.03
C THR A 11 -0.72 -19.36 -7.95
N MET A 12 -1.51 -19.71 -8.96
CA MET A 12 -2.96 -19.51 -9.02
C MET A 12 -3.67 -20.87 -8.90
N PRO A 13 -4.83 -20.96 -8.21
CA PRO A 13 -5.62 -19.87 -7.61
C PRO A 13 -5.12 -19.40 -6.23
N LEU A 14 -4.34 -20.22 -5.52
CA LEU A 14 -3.73 -19.88 -4.24
C LEU A 14 -2.20 -20.02 -4.29
N CYS A 15 -1.52 -19.08 -3.65
CA CYS A 15 -0.09 -19.19 -3.38
C CYS A 15 0.19 -20.33 -2.39
N CYS A 16 1.31 -21.07 -2.51
CA CYS A 16 1.63 -22.19 -1.62
C CYS A 16 1.64 -21.76 -0.14
N ASN A 17 2.28 -20.62 0.15
CA ASN A 17 2.23 -20.01 1.49
C ASN A 17 0.82 -19.72 2.01
N CYS A 18 -0.09 -19.31 1.12
CA CYS A 18 -1.46 -18.96 1.45
C CYS A 18 -2.29 -20.22 1.73
N GLN A 19 -2.04 -21.28 0.95
CA GLN A 19 -2.65 -22.60 1.09
C GLN A 19 -2.25 -23.26 2.42
N MET A 20 -0.95 -23.30 2.75
CA MET A 20 -0.48 -23.88 4.01
C MET A 20 -1.04 -23.14 5.23
N LEU A 21 -1.23 -21.82 5.12
CA LEU A 21 -1.76 -20.99 6.19
C LEU A 21 -3.30 -20.98 6.26
N GLY A 22 -3.99 -21.64 5.31
CA GLY A 22 -5.45 -21.59 5.22
C GLY A 22 -6.01 -20.18 5.02
N LEU A 23 -5.24 -19.29 4.39
CA LEU A 23 -5.62 -17.89 4.18
C LEU A 23 -6.10 -17.66 2.75
N THR A 24 -7.13 -16.83 2.59
CA THR A 24 -7.59 -16.38 1.27
C THR A 24 -6.47 -15.65 0.54
N CYS A 25 -6.01 -16.22 -0.58
CA CYS A 25 -5.03 -15.59 -1.45
C CYS A 25 -5.76 -14.60 -2.37
N THR A 26 -5.46 -13.32 -2.25
CA THR A 26 -5.95 -12.30 -3.18
C THR A 26 -4.79 -11.49 -3.74
N TYR A 27 -4.72 -11.45 -5.06
CA TYR A 27 -3.86 -10.53 -5.79
C TYR A 27 -4.65 -9.21 -5.95
N ASN A 28 -4.80 -8.48 -4.85
CA ASN A 28 -5.44 -7.16 -4.89
C ASN A 28 -4.57 -6.19 -5.70
N GLU A 29 -5.02 -5.86 -6.91
CA GLU A 29 -4.44 -4.84 -7.80
C GLU A 29 -4.73 -3.42 -7.32
N THR A 30 -5.67 -3.24 -6.40
CA THR A 30 -6.02 -1.96 -5.78
C THR A 30 -4.98 -1.56 -4.75
N ASN A 31 -3.76 -1.30 -5.22
CA ASN A 31 -2.83 -0.45 -4.51
C ASN A 31 -3.50 0.93 -4.42
N LYS A 32 -4.21 1.18 -3.31
CA LYS A 32 -4.69 2.53 -3.00
C LYS A 32 -3.51 3.46 -3.21
N LYS A 33 -3.61 4.34 -4.22
CA LYS A 33 -2.55 5.33 -4.51
C LYS A 33 -2.18 5.91 -3.17
N ARG A 34 -0.92 5.73 -2.76
CA ARG A 34 -0.43 6.28 -1.49
C ARG A 34 -0.88 7.74 -1.50
N GLY A 35 -1.48 8.19 -0.41
CA GLY A 35 -1.91 9.59 -0.30
C GLY A 35 -0.76 10.54 -0.66
N PRO A 36 -1.04 11.84 -0.82
CA PRO A 36 -0.01 12.82 -1.13
C PRO A 36 1.24 12.57 -0.28
N PRO A 37 2.44 12.61 -0.88
CA PRO A 37 3.67 12.27 -0.17
C PRO A 37 3.75 13.02 1.16
N LYS A 38 4.27 12.37 2.20
CA LYS A 38 4.47 13.00 3.52
C LYS A 38 5.15 14.36 3.31
N GLY A 39 4.57 15.43 3.86
CA GLY A 39 5.06 16.81 3.70
C GLY A 39 4.45 17.59 2.53
N TYR A 40 3.66 16.98 1.64
CA TYR A 40 2.98 17.71 0.56
C TYR A 40 1.93 18.69 1.11
N ILE A 41 1.18 18.28 2.13
CA ILE A 41 0.19 19.13 2.80
C ILE A 41 0.89 20.27 3.53
N GLU A 42 1.95 19.96 4.28
CA GLU A 42 2.76 20.93 5.02
C GLU A 42 3.41 21.98 4.09
N ALA A 43 3.84 21.56 2.89
CA ALA A 43 4.35 22.46 1.86
C ALA A 43 3.25 23.36 1.24
N ILE A 44 2.02 22.84 1.10
CA ILE A 44 0.86 23.62 0.65
C ILE A 44 0.52 24.67 1.73
N GLU A 45 0.44 24.27 3.00
CA GLU A 45 0.14 25.13 4.15
C GLU A 45 1.20 26.23 4.31
N GLY A 46 2.48 25.88 4.19
CA GLY A 46 3.58 26.86 4.27
C GLY A 46 3.59 27.87 3.13
N ARG A 47 3.10 27.50 1.93
CA ARG A 47 2.91 28.45 0.82
C ARG A 47 1.72 29.36 1.07
N LEU A 48 0.61 28.82 1.58
CA LEU A 48 -0.59 29.58 1.90
C LEU A 48 -0.28 30.68 2.92
N HIS A 49 0.43 30.33 4.00
CA HIS A 49 0.82 31.28 5.05
C HIS A 49 1.71 32.44 4.55
N ARG A 50 2.46 32.25 3.45
CA ARG A 50 3.26 33.34 2.84
C ARG A 50 2.45 34.28 1.95
N LEU A 51 1.31 33.82 1.44
CA LEU A 51 0.45 34.59 0.55
C LEU A 51 -0.66 35.34 1.31
N GLU A 52 -1.05 34.83 2.47
CA GLU A 52 -2.04 35.45 3.35
C GLU A 52 -1.45 36.48 4.34
N ALA A 53 -0.12 36.65 4.38
CA ALA A 53 0.60 37.63 5.17
C ALA A 53 0.86 38.93 4.39
#